data_AF-A0A1X4HW76-F1
#
_entry.id   AF-A0A1X4HW76-F1
#
_cell.length_a   1.000
_cell.length_b   1.000
_cell.length_c   1.000
_cell.angle_alpha   90.00
_cell.angle_beta   90.00
_cell.angle_gamma   90.00
#
_symmetry.space_group_name_H-M   'P 1'
#
loop_
_entity.id
_entity.type
_entity.pdbx_description
1 polymer ?
#
loop_
_entity_poly.entity_id
_entity_poly.type
_entity_poly.pdbx_seq_one_letter_code
_entity_poly.pdbx_strand_id
1 'polypeptide(L)' 'MALATGHLPHSPGDRGGYFNVVDPATGGAFDEVPDQRPEELDSVVDRAHAAWQGWRADPAARRTALLAAADAVDA' A
#
# COMPACT_ATOMS: atom_id res chain seq x y z
N MET A 1 -11.42 -27.18 9.91
CA MET A 1 -11.05 -25.74 9.84
C MET A 1 -9.55 -25.62 10.00
N ALA A 2 -8.82 -25.58 8.88
CA ALA A 2 -7.37 -25.43 8.90
C ALA A 2 -7.00 -23.95 8.77
N LEU A 3 -6.27 -23.44 9.75
CA LEU A 3 -5.60 -22.14 9.71
C LEU A 3 -4.47 -22.23 8.68
N ALA A 4 -4.64 -21.59 7.53
CA ALA A 4 -3.64 -21.54 6.47
C ALA A 4 -2.65 -20.40 6.75
N THR A 5 -1.68 -20.66 7.63
CA THR A 5 -0.46 -19.85 7.67
C THR A 5 0.42 -20.28 6.50
N GLY A 6 0.30 -19.57 5.39
CA GLY A 6 1.12 -19.77 4.20
C GLY A 6 0.77 -18.71 3.17
N HIS A 7 1.71 -17.83 2.83
CA HIS A 7 1.59 -16.93 1.70
C HIS A 7 1.39 -17.80 0.45
N LEU A 8 0.13 -18.01 0.05
CA LEU A 8 -0.18 -18.70 -1.19
C LEU A 8 0.40 -17.84 -2.33
N PRO A 9 1.20 -18.42 -3.25
CA PRO A 9 1.54 -17.71 -4.47
C PRO A 9 0.25 -17.25 -5.15
N HIS A 10 0.23 -15.99 -5.56
CA HIS A 10 -0.93 -15.28 -6.13
C HIS A 10 -1.71 -16.20 -7.07
N SER A 11 -3.03 -16.32 -6.87
CA SER A 11 -3.85 -17.24 -7.67
C SER A 11 -3.92 -16.72 -9.12
N PRO A 12 -3.83 -17.60 -10.14
CA PRO A 12 -3.74 -17.19 -11.55
C PRO A 12 -5.09 -16.74 -12.15
N GLY A 13 -6.06 -16.34 -11.32
CA GLY A 13 -7.33 -15.75 -11.74
C GLY A 13 -7.24 -14.24 -12.04
N ASP A 14 -6.06 -13.66 -11.82
CA ASP A 14 -5.74 -12.25 -12.02
C ASP A 14 -5.78 -11.88 -13.50
N ARG A 15 -6.88 -11.27 -13.94
CA ARG A 15 -6.95 -10.70 -15.29
C ARG A 15 -6.27 -9.34 -15.25
N GLY A 16 -4.96 -9.33 -15.51
CA GLY A 16 -4.26 -8.12 -15.94
C GLY A 16 -3.63 -7.26 -14.85
N GLY A 17 -3.12 -7.88 -13.77
CA GLY A 17 -2.35 -7.16 -12.74
C GLY A 17 -3.22 -6.44 -11.72
N TYR A 18 -4.41 -6.97 -11.44
CA TYR A 18 -5.39 -6.43 -10.51
C TYR A 18 -6.19 -7.56 -9.87
N PHE A 19 -6.38 -7.50 -8.54
CA PHE A 19 -7.15 -8.47 -7.76
C PHE A 19 -8.31 -7.81 -6.99
N ASN A 20 -9.36 -8.60 -6.75
CA ASN A 20 -10.53 -8.13 -6.00
C ASN A 20 -10.27 -8.06 -4.49
N VAL A 21 -10.62 -6.94 -3.88
CA VAL A 21 -10.87 -6.81 -2.45
C VAL A 21 -12.26 -7.37 -2.15
N VAL A 22 -12.37 -8.27 -1.18
CA VAL A 22 -13.63 -8.96 -0.84
C VAL A 22 -14.15 -8.46 0.51
N ASP A 23 -15.45 -8.19 0.58
CA ASP A 23 -16.15 -7.91 1.84
C ASP A 23 -16.31 -9.22 2.64
N PRO A 24 -15.69 -9.36 3.82
CA PRO A 24 -15.76 -10.60 4.60
C PRO A 24 -17.16 -10.90 5.16
N ALA A 25 -18.05 -9.91 5.29
CA ALA A 25 -19.40 -10.12 5.80
C ALA A 25 -20.33 -10.75 4.76
N THR A 26 -20.09 -10.51 3.48
CA THR A 26 -20.96 -10.93 2.38
C THR A 26 -20.29 -11.90 1.40
N GLY A 27 -18.96 -11.95 1.37
CA GLY A 27 -18.17 -12.66 0.37
C GLY A 27 -18.19 -12.00 -1.01
N GLY A 28 -18.80 -10.82 -1.15
CA GLY A 28 -18.87 -10.07 -2.41
C GLY A 28 -17.60 -9.27 -2.72
N ALA A 29 -17.36 -9.00 -4.00
CA ALA A 29 -16.32 -8.05 -4.40
C ALA A 29 -16.71 -6.64 -3.94
N PHE A 30 -15.80 -6.00 -3.22
CA PHE A 30 -15.93 -4.63 -2.74
C PHE A 30 -15.25 -3.65 -3.69
N ASP A 31 -14.01 -3.96 -4.10
CA ASP A 31 -13.20 -3.13 -4.98
C ASP A 31 -12.15 -3.98 -5.71
N GLU A 32 -11.36 -3.36 -6.60
CA GLU A 32 -10.26 -3.98 -7.34
C GLU A 32 -8.98 -3.15 -7.14
N VAL A 33 -7.86 -3.82 -6.87
CA VAL A 33 -6.57 -3.18 -6.58
C VAL A 33 -5.45 -3.78 -7.43
N PRO A 34 -4.44 -2.98 -7.83
CA PRO A 34 -3.36 -3.49 -8.65
C PRO A 34 -2.49 -4.50 -7.89
N ASP A 35 -2.10 -5.60 -8.55
CA ASP A 35 -1.08 -6.54 -8.09
C ASP A 35 0.31 -5.98 -8.42
N GLN A 36 0.80 -5.06 -7.57
CA GLN A 36 2.12 -4.45 -7.72
C GLN A 36 3.23 -5.51 -7.63
N ARG A 37 3.97 -5.66 -8.72
CA ARG A 37 5.03 -6.66 -8.85
C ARG A 37 6.33 -6.19 -8.19
N PRO A 38 7.16 -7.09 -7.64
CA PRO A 38 8.43 -6.70 -7.03
C PRO A 38 9.32 -5.86 -7.96
N GLU A 39 9.30 -6.14 -9.26
CA GLU A 39 10.09 -5.42 -10.27
C GLU A 39 9.63 -3.97 -10.46
N GLU A 40 8.39 -3.64 -10.09
CA GLU A 40 7.83 -2.28 -10.15
C GLU A 40 8.22 -1.46 -8.90
N LEU A 41 8.57 -2.14 -7.80
CA LEU A 41 8.85 -1.55 -6.50
C LEU A 41 10.20 -0.82 -6.44
N ASP A 42 11.21 -1.29 -7.17
CA ASP A 42 12.57 -0.71 -7.14
C ASP A 42 12.54 0.80 -7.46
N SER A 43 11.79 1.18 -8.49
CA SER A 43 11.63 2.59 -8.89
C SER A 43 10.94 3.46 -7.82
N VAL A 44 10.05 2.86 -7.02
CA VAL A 44 9.35 3.54 -5.93
C VAL A 44 10.30 3.75 -4.75
N VAL A 45 11.09 2.72 -4.41
CA VAL A 45 12.08 2.78 -3.34
C VAL A 45 13.18 3.78 -3.66
N ASP A 46 13.65 3.84 -4.91
CA ASP A 46 14.65 4.81 -5.35
C ASP A 46 14.17 6.25 -5.19
N ARG A 47 12.90 6.52 -5.54
CA ARG A 47 12.29 7.85 -5.33
C ARG A 47 12.19 8.18 -3.84
N ALA A 48 11.84 7.22 -3.00
CA ALA A 48 11.80 7.41 -1.55
C ALA A 48 13.19 7.73 -0.99
N HIS A 49 14.23 7.02 -1.43
CA HIS A 49 15.62 7.31 -1.04
C HIS A 49 16.07 8.70 -1.46
N ALA A 50 15.75 9.13 -2.69
CA ALA A 50 16.08 10.46 -3.18
C ALA A 50 15.40 11.57 -2.34
N ALA A 51 14.12 11.38 -1.99
CA ALA A 51 13.37 12.34 -1.18
C ALA A 51 13.84 12.41 0.28
N TRP A 52 14.36 11.30 0.82
CA TRP A 52 14.68 11.17 2.25
C TRP A 52 15.59 12.27 2.77
N GLN A 53 16.64 12.65 2.02
CA GLN A 53 17.62 13.64 2.46
C GLN A 53 16.98 15.01 2.68
N GLY A 54 16.13 15.45 1.75
CA GLY A 54 15.38 16.71 1.88
C GLY A 54 14.35 16.63 3.01
N TRP A 55 13.61 15.53 3.08
CA TRP A 55 12.58 15.33 4.11
C TRP A 55 13.14 15.33 5.53
N ARG A 56 14.33 14.76 5.76
CA ARG A 56 14.92 14.69 7.10
C ARG A 56 15.61 15.97 7.56
N ALA A 57 15.96 16.87 6.63
CA ALA A 57 16.78 18.04 6.91
C ALA A 57 16.05 19.09 7.75
N ASP A 58 14.72 19.15 7.67
CA ASP A 58 13.89 20.09 8.43
C ASP A 58 12.89 19.34 9.34
N PRO A 59 13.24 19.15 10.63
CA PRO A 59 12.35 18.51 11.59
C PRO A 59 11.04 19.26 11.84
N ALA A 60 11.02 20.59 11.70
CA ALA A 60 9.84 21.41 11.97
C ALA A 60 8.84 21.28 10.82
N ALA A 61 9.29 21.46 9.57
CA ALA A 61 8.45 21.26 8.39
C ALA A 61 7.88 19.85 8.32
N ARG A 62 8.71 18.83 8.63
CA ARG A 62 8.25 17.44 8.73
C ARG A 62 7.14 17.25 9.76
N ARG A 63 7.30 17.79 10.97
CA ARG A 63 6.27 17.67 12.02
C ARG A 63 4.98 18.35 11.60
N THR A 64 5.04 19.55 11.03
CA THR A 64 3.87 20.26 10.55
C THR A 64 3.12 19.46 9.49
N ALA A 65 3.84 18.91 8.51
CA ALA A 65 3.24 18.09 7.46
C ALA A 65 2.58 16.80 8.00
N LEU A 66 3.24 16.11 8.95
CA LEU A 66 2.69 14.90 9.55
C LEU A 66 1.45 15.17 10.43
N LEU A 67 1.44 16.28 11.18
CA LEU A 67 0.27 16.68 11.97
C LEU A 67 -0.90 17.06 11.06
N ALA A 68 -0.65 17.82 9.99
CA ALA A 68 -1.68 18.15 9.01
C ALA A 68 -2.28 16.90 8.33
N ALA A 69 -1.47 15.86 8.09
CA ALA A 69 -1.97 14.59 7.57
C ALA A 69 -2.87 13.85 8.59
N ALA A 70 -2.57 13.96 9.89
CA ALA A 70 -3.43 13.41 10.94
C ALA A 70 -4.76 14.18 11.03
N ASP A 71 -4.69 15.52 11.00
CA ASP A 71 -5.89 16.36 11.01
C ASP A 71 -6.84 16.03 9.83
N ALA A 72 -6.29 15.67 8.67
CA ALA A 72 -7.08 15.29 7.50
C ALA A 72 -7.79 13.92 7.64
N VAL A 73 -7.32 13.03 8.52
CA VAL A 73 -7.99 11.75 8.82
C VAL A 73 -9.15 11.96 9.78
N ASP A 74 -9.03 12.91 10.71
CA ASP A 74 -10.02 13.20 11.74
C ASP A 74 -11.18 14.10 11.26
N ALA A 75 -11.03 14.75 10.10
CA ALA A 75 -12.02 15.67 9.52
C ALA A 75 -13.23 14.94 8.91
#